data_AF-A0A2U1WQP1-F1
#
_entry.id   AF-A0A2U1WQP1-F1
#
_cell.length_a   1.000
_cell.length_b   1.000
_cell.length_c   1.000
_cell.angle_alpha   90.00
_cell.angle_beta   90.00
_cell.angle_gamma   90.00
#
_symmetry.space_group_name_H-M   'P 1'
#
loop_
_entity.id
_entity.type
_entity.pdbx_description
1 polymer ?
#
loop_
_entity_poly.entity_id
_entity_poly.type
_entity_poly.pdbx_seq_one_letter_code
_entity_poly.pdbx_strand_id
1 'polypeptide(L)'
;MKALKPLVMSGREVLPLVEGGKGVAVSNGESSGAWAAAGGIGTFSGVNADSYDEHGTLIPQIYHGKTRRERHDELIAYGIQGAIAQARIAHERSNGQGRIHMNVLWEMGGAEEILHGTLEGAKGLIHGVTCGAGMPYRIAEITARYGCYYYPIVSSARAFRALWLRAYQKFRDNLGGVVYEDPWLAGGHNGLSNSEDPRVPEDPFPRVLALRQMMNSFGLEHVPVIMAGGVWWLSEWEDWLDNPDLGPVAFQFGTRPLLTQESPISMAWKKKLLGLKDGDVLLNRFSPTGFYSSGVKNPFMQELMARSDRQVAYMPKPVGEHAAEFPIGPRGRPVYLTETDRQRAQSWVDQGFTAGLKTPDSTIIFVTPDKAEQILTDQIDCMGCLSACQFSNWSQHGDGSTGKKADPRSYCIQKTLQAVSHSDDCENQLMFAGHNAYRFASDPYYKDGFIPTVQQLVERIATGY
;
A
#
# COMPACT_ATOMS: atom_id res chain seq x y z
N MET A 1 -24.94 14.06 -14.42
CA MET A 1 -23.71 14.37 -13.66
C MET A 1 -23.74 15.80 -13.14
N LYS A 2 -23.75 15.94 -11.80
CA LYS A 2 -23.65 17.24 -11.12
C LYS A 2 -22.24 17.82 -11.32
N ALA A 3 -22.12 19.14 -11.52
CA ALA A 3 -20.79 19.74 -11.67
C ALA A 3 -19.93 19.49 -10.41
N LEU A 4 -18.64 19.15 -10.59
CA LEU A 4 -17.70 19.04 -9.49
C LEU A 4 -17.43 20.44 -8.93
N LYS A 5 -17.85 20.67 -7.69
CA LYS A 5 -17.58 21.93 -7.01
C LYS A 5 -16.16 21.90 -6.44
N PRO A 6 -15.34 22.94 -6.69
CA PRO A 6 -14.04 23.05 -6.06
C PRO A 6 -14.14 23.06 -4.52
N LEU A 7 -13.12 22.54 -3.85
CA LEU A 7 -13.01 22.52 -2.39
C LEU A 7 -11.73 23.20 -1.94
N VAL A 8 -11.77 23.84 -0.77
CA VAL A 8 -10.57 24.34 -0.12
C VAL A 8 -9.87 23.19 0.60
N MET A 9 -8.77 22.70 0.02
CA MET A 9 -7.95 21.63 0.59
C MET A 9 -6.49 22.09 0.65
N SER A 10 -5.83 21.83 1.78
CA SER A 10 -4.49 22.36 2.08
C SER A 10 -4.39 23.87 1.82
N GLY A 11 -5.40 24.64 2.21
CA GLY A 11 -5.43 26.10 2.10
C GLY A 11 -5.53 26.65 0.68
N ARG A 12 -6.06 25.91 -0.30
CA ARG A 12 -6.37 26.42 -1.65
C ARG A 12 -7.59 25.75 -2.24
N GLU A 13 -8.34 26.49 -3.05
CA GLU A 13 -9.39 25.94 -3.89
C GLU A 13 -8.81 25.05 -5.00
N VAL A 14 -9.22 23.79 -5.01
CA VAL A 14 -8.78 22.75 -5.97
C VAL A 14 -9.97 21.94 -6.45
N LEU A 15 -9.81 21.25 -7.58
CA LEU A 15 -10.75 20.19 -7.96
C LEU A 15 -10.79 19.12 -6.86
N PRO A 16 -11.96 18.56 -6.52
CA PRO A 16 -12.10 17.54 -5.46
C PRO A 16 -11.60 16.16 -5.92
N LEU A 17 -10.45 16.12 -6.59
CA LEU A 17 -9.84 14.98 -7.24
C LEU A 17 -8.40 14.82 -6.75
N VAL A 18 -8.13 13.69 -6.10
CA VAL A 18 -6.85 13.38 -5.47
C VAL A 18 -6.20 12.20 -6.17
N GLU A 19 -4.95 12.32 -6.59
CA GLU A 19 -4.15 11.15 -6.90
C GLU A 19 -3.76 10.47 -5.59
N GLY A 20 -4.08 9.19 -5.42
CA GLY A 20 -3.63 8.43 -4.24
C GLY A 20 -2.14 8.07 -4.33
N GLY A 21 -1.39 8.26 -3.25
CA GLY A 21 0.02 7.87 -3.20
C GLY A 21 0.21 6.36 -3.20
N LYS A 22 1.23 5.89 -3.92
CA LYS A 22 1.55 4.49 -4.17
C LYS A 22 3.02 4.25 -3.85
N GLY A 23 3.27 3.48 -2.79
CA GLY A 23 4.60 3.20 -2.26
C GLY A 23 5.60 2.69 -3.31
N VAL A 24 6.89 2.88 -3.04
CA VAL A 24 8.01 2.29 -3.80
C VAL A 24 8.01 2.75 -5.27
N ALA A 25 8.13 4.07 -5.45
CA ALA A 25 8.27 4.76 -6.73
C ALA A 25 7.07 4.70 -7.71
N VAL A 26 5.97 4.02 -7.37
CA VAL A 26 4.83 3.86 -8.29
C VAL A 26 4.07 5.19 -8.51
N SER A 27 4.01 6.07 -7.49
CA SER A 27 3.64 7.48 -7.66
C SER A 27 4.84 8.35 -7.34
N ASN A 28 5.29 9.13 -8.31
CA ASN A 28 6.49 9.97 -8.24
C ASN A 28 6.14 11.44 -8.49
N GLY A 29 7.14 12.31 -8.45
CA GLY A 29 6.95 13.74 -8.64
C GLY A 29 6.42 14.11 -10.02
N GLU A 30 6.74 13.34 -11.06
CA GLU A 30 6.23 13.58 -12.43
C GLU A 30 4.71 13.39 -12.50
N SER A 31 4.23 12.23 -12.09
CA SER A 31 2.79 11.90 -12.08
C SER A 31 1.99 12.81 -11.15
N SER A 32 2.47 13.01 -9.92
CA SER A 32 1.78 13.85 -8.93
C SER A 32 1.84 15.33 -9.27
N GLY A 33 2.96 15.82 -9.80
CA GLY A 33 3.06 17.19 -10.29
C GLY A 33 2.11 17.45 -11.45
N ALA A 34 2.00 16.53 -12.41
CA ALA A 34 1.05 16.63 -13.52
C ALA A 34 -0.41 16.62 -13.03
N TRP A 35 -0.73 15.82 -12.01
CA TRP A 35 -2.08 15.82 -11.42
C TRP A 35 -2.43 17.15 -10.75
N ALA A 36 -1.46 17.73 -10.04
CA ALA A 36 -1.62 19.06 -9.47
C ALA A 36 -1.68 20.15 -10.55
N ALA A 37 -0.95 20.02 -11.65
CA ALA A 37 -1.03 20.93 -12.80
C ALA A 37 -2.43 20.95 -13.43
N ALA A 38 -3.13 19.82 -13.41
CA ALA A 38 -4.53 19.69 -13.84
C ALA A 38 -5.55 20.28 -12.83
N GLY A 39 -5.09 20.92 -11.75
CA GLY A 39 -5.94 21.61 -10.77
C GLY A 39 -6.40 20.74 -9.60
N GLY A 40 -5.97 19.48 -9.52
CA GLY A 40 -6.27 18.57 -8.41
C GLY A 40 -5.18 18.56 -7.32
N ILE A 41 -5.16 17.46 -6.56
CA ILE A 41 -4.13 17.19 -5.56
C ILE A 41 -3.30 15.98 -5.99
N GLY A 42 -2.02 16.19 -6.28
CA GLY A 42 -1.09 15.10 -6.57
C GLY A 42 -0.43 14.58 -5.30
N THR A 43 -0.31 13.26 -5.15
CA THR A 43 0.30 12.65 -3.96
C THR A 43 1.44 11.72 -4.36
N PHE A 44 2.69 12.16 -4.17
CA PHE A 44 3.86 11.32 -4.42
C PHE A 44 4.13 10.41 -3.21
N SER A 45 4.87 9.33 -3.43
CA SER A 45 5.25 8.41 -2.35
C SER A 45 6.46 8.92 -1.59
N GLY A 46 6.36 9.02 -0.27
CA GLY A 46 7.51 9.13 0.65
C GLY A 46 8.05 7.76 1.10
N VAL A 47 7.44 6.66 0.67
CA VAL A 47 7.84 5.28 1.01
C VAL A 47 8.82 4.76 -0.03
N ASN A 48 10.09 4.62 0.34
CA ASN A 48 11.18 4.14 -0.53
C ASN A 48 11.19 4.83 -1.90
N ALA A 49 11.05 6.16 -1.91
CA ALA A 49 11.03 6.98 -3.10
C ALA A 49 12.37 6.97 -3.83
N ASP A 50 12.34 7.20 -5.14
CA ASP A 50 13.56 7.29 -5.95
C ASP A 50 14.26 8.63 -5.77
N SER A 51 15.58 8.61 -5.88
CA SER A 51 16.43 9.80 -5.96
C SER A 51 17.25 9.76 -7.25
N TYR A 52 17.75 10.93 -7.65
CA TYR A 52 18.52 11.11 -8.89
C TYR A 52 19.83 11.82 -8.60
N ASP A 53 20.85 11.55 -9.41
CA ASP A 53 22.10 12.29 -9.39
C ASP A 53 21.97 13.66 -10.06
N GLU A 54 23.07 14.41 -10.11
CA GLU A 54 23.13 15.75 -10.72
C GLU A 54 22.85 15.77 -12.23
N HIS A 55 22.87 14.62 -12.89
CA HIS A 55 22.56 14.45 -14.31
C HIS A 55 21.12 13.94 -14.53
N GLY A 56 20.34 13.75 -13.46
CA GLY A 56 18.99 13.20 -13.53
C GLY A 56 18.94 11.68 -13.70
N THR A 57 20.06 10.98 -13.49
CA THR A 57 20.10 9.52 -13.54
C THR A 57 19.58 8.94 -12.23
N LEU A 58 18.72 7.92 -12.31
CA LEU A 58 18.21 7.21 -11.14
C LEU A 58 19.37 6.63 -10.32
N ILE A 59 19.37 6.87 -9.01
CA ILE A 59 20.31 6.26 -8.07
C ILE A 59 19.72 4.93 -7.57
N PRO A 60 20.33 3.78 -7.89
CA PRO A 60 19.86 2.51 -7.37
C PRO A 60 20.02 2.42 -5.83
N GLN A 61 19.01 1.91 -5.14
CA GLN A 61 19.06 1.66 -3.70
C GLN A 61 19.86 0.39 -3.42
N ILE A 62 21.19 0.52 -3.32
CA ILE A 62 22.11 -0.58 -3.00
C ILE A 62 22.51 -0.47 -1.54
N TYR A 63 22.31 -1.55 -0.79
CA TYR A 63 22.59 -1.60 0.63
C TYR A 63 23.96 -2.24 0.90
N HIS A 64 24.84 -1.54 1.62
CA HIS A 64 26.20 -1.99 1.93
C HIS A 64 26.35 -2.45 3.38
N GLY A 65 25.38 -2.12 4.24
CA GLY A 65 25.34 -2.51 5.62
C GLY A 65 25.47 -4.02 5.82
N LYS A 66 26.37 -4.43 6.73
CA LYS A 66 26.57 -5.83 7.11
C LYS A 66 25.48 -6.30 8.06
N THR A 67 24.96 -5.40 8.88
CA THR A 67 23.84 -5.67 9.79
C THR A 67 22.51 -5.16 9.23
N ARG A 68 21.39 -5.75 9.66
CA ARG A 68 20.05 -5.27 9.30
C ARG A 68 19.81 -3.81 9.72
N ARG A 69 20.43 -3.37 10.82
CA ARG A 69 20.35 -1.99 11.32
C ARG A 69 21.08 -1.01 10.40
N GLU A 70 22.31 -1.33 10.02
CA GLU A 70 23.07 -0.50 9.06
C GLU A 70 22.31 -0.34 7.73
N ARG A 71 21.73 -1.43 7.21
CA ARG A 71 20.89 -1.36 6.00
C ARG A 71 19.60 -0.57 6.19
N HIS A 72 19.04 -0.57 7.39
CA HIS A 72 17.87 0.23 7.74
C HIS A 72 18.20 1.73 7.78
N ASP A 73 19.35 2.09 8.34
CA ASP A 73 19.82 3.48 8.34
C ASP A 73 20.08 3.97 6.91
N GLU A 74 20.69 3.13 6.06
CA GLU A 74 20.82 3.38 4.61
C GLU A 74 19.44 3.56 3.94
N LEU A 75 18.45 2.71 4.26
CA LEU A 75 17.09 2.81 3.74
C LEU A 75 16.43 4.14 4.11
N ILE A 76 16.59 4.60 5.35
CA ILE A 76 16.06 5.89 5.81
C ILE A 76 16.71 7.03 5.02
N ALA A 77 18.04 6.99 4.84
CA ALA A 77 18.76 8.00 4.09
C ALA A 77 18.28 8.07 2.63
N TYR A 78 18.13 6.92 1.96
CA TYR A 78 17.54 6.85 0.62
C TYR A 78 16.12 7.40 0.59
N GLY A 79 15.29 7.02 1.57
CA GLY A 79 13.89 7.48 1.67
C GLY A 79 13.79 9.00 1.78
N ILE A 80 14.61 9.63 2.63
CA ILE A 80 14.65 11.09 2.79
C ILE A 80 15.09 11.77 1.49
N GLN A 81 16.21 11.32 0.90
CA GLN A 81 16.73 11.90 -0.33
C GLN A 81 15.74 11.77 -1.49
N GLY A 82 15.14 10.60 -1.64
CA GLY A 82 14.15 10.35 -2.67
C GLY A 82 12.90 11.21 -2.48
N ALA A 83 12.33 11.25 -1.28
CA ALA A 83 11.13 12.03 -1.02
C ALA A 83 11.35 13.55 -1.23
N ILE A 84 12.54 14.06 -0.90
CA ILE A 84 12.92 15.46 -1.22
C ILE A 84 12.99 15.68 -2.73
N ALA A 85 13.61 14.75 -3.48
CA ALA A 85 13.68 14.86 -4.94
C ALA A 85 12.28 14.85 -5.57
N GLN A 86 11.42 13.92 -5.15
CA GLN A 86 10.04 13.83 -5.65
C GLN A 86 9.21 15.07 -5.31
N ALA A 87 9.39 15.67 -4.12
CA ALA A 87 8.72 16.91 -3.75
C ALA A 87 9.11 18.09 -4.66
N ARG A 88 10.39 18.20 -5.02
CA ARG A 88 10.89 19.25 -5.94
C ARG A 88 10.32 19.08 -7.34
N ILE A 89 10.41 17.86 -7.88
CA ILE A 89 9.86 17.52 -9.21
C ILE A 89 8.36 17.80 -9.23
N ALA A 90 7.61 17.31 -8.24
CA ALA A 90 6.16 17.55 -8.15
C ALA A 90 5.81 19.03 -8.12
N HIS A 91 6.52 19.81 -7.30
CA HIS A 91 6.29 21.23 -7.17
C HIS A 91 6.54 21.97 -8.48
N GLU A 92 7.68 21.71 -9.15
CA GLU A 92 7.99 22.30 -10.45
C GLU A 92 6.96 21.93 -11.52
N ARG A 93 6.63 20.63 -11.62
CA ARG A 93 5.67 20.12 -12.61
C ARG A 93 4.25 20.62 -12.37
N SER A 94 3.87 20.90 -11.12
CA SER A 94 2.56 21.45 -10.78
C SER A 94 2.31 22.85 -11.32
N ASN A 95 3.38 23.61 -11.60
CA ASN A 95 3.33 25.02 -11.98
C ASN A 95 2.41 25.86 -11.08
N GLY A 96 2.36 25.49 -9.79
CA GLY A 96 1.51 26.14 -8.81
C GLY A 96 0.03 26.18 -9.16
N GLN A 97 -0.54 25.19 -9.88
CA GLN A 97 -1.99 25.15 -10.18
C GLN A 97 -2.80 24.42 -9.10
N GLY A 98 -2.25 23.34 -8.54
CA GLY A 98 -2.92 22.50 -7.54
C GLY A 98 -2.18 22.47 -6.21
N ARG A 99 -2.31 21.33 -5.50
CA ARG A 99 -1.58 21.05 -4.26
C ARG A 99 -0.79 19.75 -4.37
N ILE A 100 0.36 19.74 -3.70
CA ILE A 100 1.26 18.58 -3.60
C ILE A 100 1.15 17.98 -2.21
N HIS A 101 0.82 16.70 -2.15
CA HIS A 101 0.84 15.88 -0.96
C HIS A 101 1.96 14.85 -1.03
N MET A 102 2.37 14.36 0.14
CA MET A 102 3.24 13.20 0.28
C MET A 102 2.47 12.08 0.99
N ASN A 103 2.56 10.85 0.49
CA ASN A 103 2.09 9.68 1.21
C ASN A 103 3.19 9.07 2.08
N VAL A 104 2.83 8.71 3.32
CA VAL A 104 3.68 7.94 4.24
C VAL A 104 2.85 6.81 4.83
N LEU A 105 3.43 5.62 5.02
CA LEU A 105 2.80 4.51 5.70
C LEU A 105 3.35 4.42 7.12
N TRP A 106 2.49 4.37 8.14
CA TRP A 106 2.97 4.45 9.53
C TRP A 106 3.81 3.23 9.94
N GLU A 107 3.46 2.05 9.44
CA GLU A 107 4.24 0.82 9.63
C GLU A 107 5.48 0.72 8.73
N MET A 108 5.85 1.77 7.99
CA MET A 108 7.14 1.78 7.29
C MET A 108 8.30 1.94 8.30
N GLY A 109 9.44 1.36 7.96
CA GLY A 109 10.67 1.54 8.73
C GLY A 109 11.10 3.01 8.74
N GLY A 110 11.39 3.58 9.91
CA GLY A 110 11.89 4.96 10.04
C GLY A 110 10.88 6.05 9.66
N ALA A 111 9.57 5.76 9.69
CA ALA A 111 8.51 6.67 9.23
C ALA A 111 8.67 8.12 9.72
N GLU A 112 8.95 8.31 11.02
CA GLU A 112 9.11 9.64 11.61
C GLU A 112 10.39 10.35 11.16
N GLU A 113 11.52 9.63 11.08
CA GLU A 113 12.80 10.18 10.65
C GLU A 113 12.72 10.63 9.19
N ILE A 114 12.11 9.79 8.34
CA ILE A 114 11.86 10.11 6.94
C ILE A 114 10.96 11.34 6.82
N LEU A 115 9.89 11.39 7.61
CA LEU A 115 8.96 12.52 7.60
C LEU A 115 9.63 13.83 8.03
N HIS A 116 10.40 13.82 9.13
CA HIS A 116 11.16 14.98 9.59
C HIS A 116 12.21 15.42 8.57
N GLY A 117 13.02 14.48 8.07
CA GLY A 117 14.06 14.77 7.08
C GLY A 117 13.49 15.34 5.79
N THR A 118 12.36 14.79 5.32
CA THR A 118 11.71 15.26 4.09
C THR A 118 11.08 16.63 4.27
N LEU A 119 10.29 16.84 5.33
CA LEU A 119 9.59 18.12 5.54
C LEU A 119 10.56 19.27 5.82
N GLU A 120 11.72 18.98 6.42
CA GLU A 120 12.80 19.97 6.56
C GLU A 120 13.49 20.24 5.21
N GLY A 121 13.90 19.18 4.49
CA GLY A 121 14.64 19.31 3.23
C GLY A 121 13.84 19.80 2.02
N ALA A 122 12.51 19.69 2.08
CA ALA A 122 11.55 20.15 1.07
C ALA A 122 10.57 21.20 1.63
N LYS A 123 11.03 22.00 2.59
CA LYS A 123 10.22 23.02 3.27
C LYS A 123 9.51 23.94 2.27
N GLY A 124 8.19 24.05 2.41
CA GLY A 124 7.34 24.88 1.56
C GLY A 124 6.90 24.25 0.24
N LEU A 125 7.40 23.05 -0.11
CA LEU A 125 7.02 22.35 -1.35
C LEU A 125 5.85 21.37 -1.14
N ILE A 126 5.73 20.83 0.08
CA ILE A 126 4.69 19.88 0.47
C ILE A 126 3.58 20.63 1.22
N HIS A 127 2.33 20.38 0.82
CA HIS A 127 1.15 21.06 1.37
C HIS A 127 0.31 20.16 2.27
N GLY A 128 0.49 18.84 2.17
CA GLY A 128 -0.27 17.85 2.92
C GLY A 128 0.49 16.55 3.04
N VAL A 129 0.25 15.82 4.14
CA VAL A 129 0.78 14.46 4.31
C VAL A 129 -0.39 13.50 4.56
N THR A 130 -0.50 12.52 3.67
CA THR A 130 -1.53 11.49 3.74
C THR A 130 -0.93 10.23 4.36
N CYS A 131 -1.53 9.74 5.45
CA CYS A 131 -0.93 8.64 6.21
C CYS A 131 -1.93 7.54 6.58
N GLY A 132 -1.57 6.30 6.23
CA GLY A 132 -2.32 5.08 6.51
C GLY A 132 -1.43 3.95 7.03
N ALA A 133 -1.94 2.71 6.98
CA ALA A 133 -1.25 1.49 7.43
C ALA A 133 -0.64 1.62 8.84
N GLY A 134 -1.47 1.45 9.87
CA GLY A 134 -1.10 1.58 11.29
C GLY A 134 -1.96 2.61 12.02
N MET A 135 -1.53 3.00 13.23
CA MET A 135 -2.19 4.06 14.03
C MET A 135 -1.25 5.27 14.19
N PRO A 136 -1.26 6.22 13.24
CA PRO A 136 -0.29 7.32 13.19
C PRO A 136 -0.54 8.45 14.19
N TYR A 137 -0.43 8.19 15.49
CA TYR A 137 -0.74 9.18 16.53
C TYR A 137 0.14 10.44 16.49
N ARG A 138 1.32 10.40 15.86
CA ARG A 138 2.23 11.55 15.81
C ARG A 138 2.24 12.29 14.48
N ILE A 139 1.54 11.82 13.45
CA ILE A 139 1.55 12.49 12.14
C ILE A 139 1.10 13.95 12.24
N ALA A 140 0.01 14.21 12.98
CA ALA A 140 -0.55 15.54 13.12
C ALA A 140 0.41 16.51 13.82
N GLU A 141 1.11 16.04 14.86
CA GLU A 141 2.14 16.81 15.56
C GLU A 141 3.29 17.17 14.63
N ILE A 142 3.81 16.17 13.92
CA ILE A 142 4.97 16.34 13.04
C ILE A 142 4.61 17.30 11.90
N THR A 143 3.51 17.08 11.17
CA THR A 143 3.14 17.92 10.03
C THR A 143 2.84 19.36 10.43
N ALA A 144 2.15 19.57 11.56
CA ALA A 144 1.83 20.89 12.07
C ALA A 144 3.09 21.72 12.37
N ARG A 145 4.16 21.07 12.88
CA ARG A 145 5.46 21.71 13.11
C ARG A 145 6.06 22.33 11.85
N TYR A 146 5.79 21.74 10.69
CA TYR A 146 6.27 22.20 9.39
C TYR A 146 5.21 23.02 8.62
N GLY A 147 4.11 23.42 9.24
CA GLY A 147 3.04 24.18 8.60
C GLY A 147 2.27 23.39 7.53
N CYS A 148 2.34 22.06 7.56
CA CYS A 148 1.66 21.18 6.62
C CYS A 148 0.33 20.67 7.20
N TYR A 149 -0.63 20.40 6.32
CA TYR A 149 -1.86 19.71 6.69
C TYR A 149 -1.61 18.20 6.81
N TYR A 150 -2.41 17.51 7.62
CA TYR A 150 -2.43 16.03 7.65
C TYR A 150 -3.78 15.48 7.19
N TYR A 151 -3.70 14.30 6.57
CA TYR A 151 -4.82 13.58 5.99
C TYR A 151 -4.75 12.12 6.44
N PRO A 152 -5.38 11.75 7.58
CA PRO A 152 -5.37 10.38 8.03
C PRO A 152 -6.23 9.50 7.11
N ILE A 153 -5.70 8.32 6.77
CA ILE A 153 -6.45 7.26 6.11
C ILE A 153 -7.10 6.38 7.17
N VAL A 154 -8.41 6.18 7.05
CA VAL A 154 -9.21 5.35 7.95
C VAL A 154 -10.18 4.48 7.15
N SER A 155 -10.52 3.32 7.71
CA SER A 155 -11.52 2.41 7.14
C SER A 155 -12.88 2.46 7.85
N SER A 156 -12.99 3.23 8.94
CA SER A 156 -14.20 3.32 9.76
C SER A 156 -14.25 4.55 10.66
N ALA A 157 -15.46 4.94 11.05
CA ALA A 157 -15.72 5.96 12.07
C ALA A 157 -15.01 5.66 13.41
N ARG A 158 -14.94 4.37 13.78
CA ARG A 158 -14.26 3.91 15.00
C ARG A 158 -12.76 4.19 14.96
N ALA A 159 -12.10 3.88 13.84
CA ALA A 159 -10.67 4.16 13.65
C ALA A 159 -10.40 5.67 13.73
N PHE A 160 -11.21 6.49 13.04
CA PHE A 160 -11.11 7.94 13.13
C PHE A 160 -11.27 8.46 14.56
N ARG A 161 -12.32 8.02 15.28
CA ARG A 161 -12.56 8.41 16.68
C ARG A 161 -11.35 8.11 17.58
N ALA A 162 -10.72 6.95 17.39
CA ALA A 162 -9.55 6.55 18.18
C ALA A 162 -8.36 7.49 17.93
N LEU A 163 -8.07 7.82 16.67
CA LEU A 163 -7.01 8.78 16.31
C LEU A 163 -7.33 10.19 16.83
N TRP A 164 -8.57 10.63 16.67
CA TRP A 164 -9.03 11.96 17.06
C TRP A 164 -8.85 12.23 18.56
N LEU A 165 -9.43 11.36 19.39
CA LEU A 165 -9.41 11.53 20.85
C LEU A 165 -8.00 11.38 21.44
N ARG A 166 -7.16 10.53 20.84
CA ARG A 166 -5.80 10.30 21.34
C ARG A 166 -4.81 11.38 20.92
N ALA A 167 -4.94 11.92 19.71
CA ALA A 167 -3.91 12.80 19.14
C ALA A 167 -4.46 14.02 18.40
N TYR A 168 -5.37 13.83 17.44
CA TYR A 168 -5.62 14.86 16.42
C TYR A 168 -6.41 16.07 16.91
N GLN A 169 -7.19 15.94 17.98
CA GLN A 169 -7.91 17.08 18.57
C GLN A 169 -7.00 18.26 18.94
N LYS A 170 -5.72 18.01 19.27
CA LYS A 170 -4.72 19.04 19.60
C LYS A 170 -4.23 19.84 18.39
N PHE A 171 -4.42 19.30 17.19
CA PHE A 171 -3.97 19.84 15.92
C PHE A 171 -5.14 19.96 14.94
N ARG A 172 -6.32 20.34 15.45
CA ARG A 172 -7.57 20.46 14.68
C ARG A 172 -7.37 21.29 13.41
N ASP A 173 -6.71 22.44 13.53
CA ASP A 173 -6.63 23.43 12.45
C ASP A 173 -5.75 22.96 11.27
N ASN A 174 -4.93 21.93 11.49
CA ASN A 174 -4.10 21.31 10.47
C ASN A 174 -4.75 20.08 9.83
N LEU A 175 -5.95 19.65 10.26
CA LEU A 175 -6.66 18.55 9.60
C LEU A 175 -7.18 19.03 8.25
N GLY A 176 -6.58 18.56 7.15
CA GLY A 176 -6.98 18.98 5.81
C GLY A 176 -8.17 18.20 5.23
N GLY A 177 -8.43 17.00 5.76
CA GLY A 177 -9.44 16.08 5.27
C GLY A 177 -9.23 14.69 5.88
N VAL A 178 -10.20 13.80 5.74
CA VAL A 178 -10.09 12.40 6.19
C VAL A 178 -10.29 11.49 4.99
N VAL A 179 -9.29 10.67 4.67
CA VAL A 179 -9.39 9.69 3.59
C VAL A 179 -10.12 8.47 4.14
N TYR A 180 -11.31 8.21 3.62
CA TYR A 180 -11.97 6.92 3.80
C TYR A 180 -11.44 5.95 2.75
N GLU A 181 -10.71 4.94 3.19
CA GLU A 181 -10.24 3.86 2.33
C GLU A 181 -11.18 2.66 2.43
N ASP A 182 -11.77 2.30 1.29
CA ASP A 182 -12.64 1.14 1.19
C ASP A 182 -11.85 -0.15 1.51
N PRO A 183 -12.24 -0.89 2.55
CA PRO A 183 -11.50 -2.08 2.99
C PRO A 183 -11.45 -3.22 1.97
N TRP A 184 -12.38 -3.24 1.01
CA TRP A 184 -12.50 -4.33 0.05
C TRP A 184 -12.05 -3.92 -1.35
N LEU A 185 -12.34 -2.68 -1.76
CA LEU A 185 -12.17 -2.25 -3.15
C LEU A 185 -10.88 -1.48 -3.41
N ALA A 186 -10.26 -0.90 -2.38
CA ALA A 186 -9.00 -0.17 -2.53
C ALA A 186 -7.83 -1.10 -2.89
N GLY A 187 -6.88 -0.56 -3.66
CA GLY A 187 -5.63 -1.25 -3.98
C GLY A 187 -4.58 -1.06 -2.89
N GLY A 188 -3.57 -1.94 -2.83
CA GLY A 188 -2.51 -1.82 -1.82
C GLY A 188 -2.95 -2.41 -0.48
N HIS A 189 -2.46 -1.89 0.65
CA HIS A 189 -2.85 -2.34 1.97
C HIS A 189 -4.25 -1.85 2.34
N ASN A 190 -5.06 -2.70 2.99
CA ASN A 190 -6.45 -2.40 3.30
C ASN A 190 -6.73 -2.48 4.81
N GLY A 191 -7.55 -1.54 5.30
CA GLY A 191 -7.94 -1.41 6.71
C GLY A 191 -9.07 -2.34 7.20
N LEU A 192 -9.14 -3.59 6.73
CA LEU A 192 -10.12 -4.57 7.23
C LEU A 192 -9.88 -4.92 8.70
N SER A 193 -10.95 -4.97 9.48
CA SER A 193 -10.94 -5.42 10.87
C SER A 193 -11.22 -6.92 11.00
N ASN A 194 -10.84 -7.50 12.13
CA ASN A 194 -11.06 -8.93 12.40
C ASN A 194 -12.54 -9.34 12.46
N SER A 195 -13.47 -8.40 12.56
CA SER A 195 -14.91 -8.67 12.58
C SER A 195 -15.55 -8.64 11.19
N GLU A 196 -14.83 -8.19 10.16
CA GLU A 196 -15.32 -8.08 8.80
C GLU A 196 -14.91 -9.32 7.97
N ASP A 197 -15.79 -9.79 7.09
CA ASP A 197 -15.46 -10.87 6.16
C ASP A 197 -14.80 -10.28 4.91
N PRO A 198 -13.53 -10.60 4.58
CA PRO A 198 -12.86 -10.10 3.39
C PRO A 198 -13.55 -10.53 2.08
N ARG A 199 -14.44 -11.53 2.11
CA ARG A 199 -15.13 -12.06 0.93
C ARG A 199 -16.48 -11.39 0.67
N VAL A 200 -16.94 -10.52 1.57
CA VAL A 200 -18.24 -9.87 1.48
C VAL A 200 -18.04 -8.36 1.51
N PRO A 201 -17.82 -7.71 0.34
CA PRO A 201 -17.73 -6.26 0.26
C PRO A 201 -19.03 -5.60 0.73
N GLU A 202 -18.89 -4.52 1.50
CA GLU A 202 -20.00 -3.68 1.93
C GLU A 202 -20.14 -2.42 1.07
N ASP A 203 -21.35 -1.86 1.03
CA ASP A 203 -21.56 -0.54 0.45
C ASP A 203 -20.79 0.54 1.25
N PRO A 204 -19.96 1.37 0.61
CA PRO A 204 -19.24 2.43 1.30
C PRO A 204 -20.15 3.55 1.82
N PHE A 205 -21.35 3.78 1.27
CA PHE A 205 -22.18 4.95 1.63
C PHE A 205 -22.56 4.97 3.12
N PRO A 206 -23.15 3.91 3.72
CA PRO A 206 -23.49 3.90 5.14
C PRO A 206 -22.27 4.09 6.04
N ARG A 207 -21.10 3.58 5.63
CA ARG A 207 -19.85 3.66 6.40
C ARG A 207 -19.27 5.06 6.39
N VAL A 208 -19.31 5.73 5.23
CA VAL A 208 -18.89 7.13 5.10
C VAL A 208 -19.87 8.05 5.80
N LEU A 209 -21.17 7.79 5.74
CA LEU A 209 -22.17 8.53 6.52
C LEU A 209 -21.90 8.42 8.03
N ALA A 210 -21.59 7.22 8.54
CA ALA A 210 -21.21 7.04 9.94
C ALA A 210 -19.91 7.78 10.31
N LEU A 211 -18.91 7.78 9.42
CA LEU A 211 -17.69 8.57 9.59
C LEU A 211 -18.01 10.07 9.63
N ARG A 212 -18.88 10.54 8.75
CA ARG A 212 -19.32 11.93 8.70
C ARG A 212 -20.04 12.36 9.97
N GLN A 213 -20.98 11.57 10.46
CA GLN A 213 -21.66 11.82 11.74
C GLN A 213 -20.68 11.88 12.91
N MET A 214 -19.68 10.99 12.94
CA MET A 214 -18.60 11.02 13.93
C MET A 214 -17.79 12.33 13.84
N MET A 215 -17.39 12.74 12.63
CA MET A 215 -16.66 13.98 12.40
C MET A 215 -17.47 15.22 12.82
N ASN A 216 -18.77 15.26 12.49
CA ASN A 216 -19.67 16.36 12.90
C ASN A 216 -19.83 16.45 14.42
N SER A 217 -19.83 15.32 15.13
CA SER A 217 -19.84 15.33 16.61
C SER A 217 -18.62 16.03 17.23
N PHE A 218 -17.56 16.22 16.45
CA PHE A 218 -16.36 16.97 16.81
C PHE A 218 -16.26 18.33 16.11
N GLY A 219 -17.34 18.88 15.53
CA GLY A 219 -17.36 20.18 14.87
C GLY A 219 -16.48 20.25 13.61
N LEU A 220 -16.46 19.17 12.82
CA LEU A 220 -15.67 19.04 11.59
C LEU A 220 -16.54 18.98 10.33
N GLU A 221 -17.71 19.62 10.35
CA GLU A 221 -18.72 19.62 9.27
C GLU A 221 -18.15 20.09 7.93
N HIS A 222 -17.19 21.01 7.99
CA HIS A 222 -16.53 21.63 6.84
C HIS A 222 -15.33 20.83 6.32
N VAL A 223 -14.83 19.85 7.09
CA VAL A 223 -13.65 19.07 6.72
C VAL A 223 -14.05 17.95 5.75
N PRO A 224 -13.46 17.87 4.55
CA PRO A 224 -13.89 16.91 3.55
C PRO A 224 -13.60 15.47 3.93
N VAL A 225 -14.50 14.56 3.55
CA VAL A 225 -14.17 13.13 3.44
C VAL A 225 -13.68 12.85 2.02
N ILE A 226 -12.56 12.16 1.90
CA ILE A 226 -12.01 11.75 0.62
C ILE A 226 -12.34 10.26 0.43
N MET A 227 -13.23 9.94 -0.50
CA MET A 227 -13.59 8.56 -0.83
C MET A 227 -12.47 7.93 -1.68
N ALA A 228 -11.84 6.86 -1.16
CA ALA A 228 -10.78 6.12 -1.82
C ALA A 228 -11.13 4.63 -1.93
N GLY A 229 -10.93 4.05 -3.12
CA GLY A 229 -11.24 2.64 -3.40
C GLY A 229 -12.58 2.47 -4.11
N GLY A 230 -12.63 1.62 -5.13
CA GLY A 230 -13.84 1.38 -5.94
C GLY A 230 -14.25 2.52 -6.89
N VAL A 231 -13.82 3.76 -6.68
CA VAL A 231 -14.17 4.88 -7.54
C VAL A 231 -13.57 4.71 -8.95
N TRP A 232 -14.42 4.61 -9.97
CA TRP A 232 -14.01 4.56 -11.36
C TRP A 232 -14.62 5.71 -12.17
N TRP A 233 -15.95 5.73 -12.31
CA TRP A 233 -16.69 6.82 -12.96
C TRP A 233 -17.47 7.62 -11.94
N LEU A 234 -17.33 8.95 -11.90
CA LEU A 234 -18.07 9.78 -10.94
C LEU A 234 -19.59 9.83 -11.21
N SER A 235 -20.03 9.44 -12.41
CA SER A 235 -21.45 9.21 -12.72
C SER A 235 -22.07 8.09 -11.87
N GLU A 236 -21.27 7.17 -11.32
CA GLU A 236 -21.72 6.13 -10.39
C GLU A 236 -21.86 6.66 -8.94
N TRP A 237 -21.43 7.90 -8.71
CA TRP A 237 -21.36 8.54 -7.39
C TRP A 237 -22.17 9.85 -7.34
N GLU A 238 -23.13 10.05 -8.26
CA GLU A 238 -23.92 11.31 -8.34
C GLU A 238 -24.69 11.62 -7.04
N ASP A 239 -25.08 10.58 -6.30
CA ASP A 239 -25.78 10.70 -5.01
C ASP A 239 -24.86 11.09 -3.85
N TRP A 240 -23.53 11.10 -4.06
CA TRP A 240 -22.55 11.57 -3.10
C TRP A 240 -22.22 13.05 -3.29
N LEU A 241 -22.24 13.52 -4.54
CA LEU A 241 -21.98 14.90 -4.90
C LEU A 241 -23.11 15.81 -4.39
N ASP A 242 -22.75 16.88 -3.67
CA ASP A 242 -23.69 17.82 -3.03
C ASP A 242 -24.68 17.15 -2.06
N ASN A 243 -24.33 16.00 -1.49
CA ASN A 243 -25.18 15.32 -0.53
C ASN A 243 -25.08 16.01 0.86
N PRO A 244 -26.18 16.59 1.40
CA PRO A 244 -26.14 17.31 2.67
C PRO A 244 -25.80 16.42 3.86
N ASP A 245 -26.08 15.11 3.79
CA ASP A 245 -25.77 14.17 4.87
C ASP A 245 -24.29 13.79 4.90
N LEU A 246 -23.61 13.80 3.74
CA LEU A 246 -22.17 13.53 3.63
C LEU A 246 -21.31 14.79 3.82
N GLY A 247 -21.85 15.97 3.48
CA GLY A 247 -21.09 17.21 3.48
C GLY A 247 -20.05 17.26 2.35
N PRO A 248 -18.93 17.98 2.52
CA PRO A 248 -17.90 18.08 1.49
C PRO A 248 -17.24 16.71 1.22
N VAL A 249 -17.24 16.28 -0.04
CA VAL A 249 -16.65 15.01 -0.49
C VAL A 249 -15.67 15.26 -1.63
N ALA A 250 -14.50 14.61 -1.55
CA ALA A 250 -13.55 14.48 -2.65
C ALA A 250 -13.33 13.00 -3.00
N PHE A 251 -12.71 12.73 -4.15
CA PHE A 251 -12.47 11.38 -4.62
C PHE A 251 -10.98 11.15 -4.87
N GLN A 252 -10.46 10.04 -4.34
CA GLN A 252 -9.08 9.63 -4.53
C GLN A 252 -8.95 8.46 -5.48
N PHE A 253 -8.09 8.61 -6.48
CA PHE A 253 -7.82 7.60 -7.49
C PHE A 253 -6.42 7.01 -7.30
N GLY A 254 -6.37 5.75 -6.86
CA GLY A 254 -5.13 4.96 -6.83
C GLY A 254 -4.87 4.28 -8.17
N THR A 255 -5.81 3.50 -8.67
CA THR A 255 -5.55 2.62 -9.82
C THR A 255 -5.57 3.33 -11.17
N ARG A 256 -6.55 4.20 -11.47
CA ARG A 256 -6.65 4.87 -12.79
C ARG A 256 -5.36 5.61 -13.20
N PRO A 257 -4.68 6.37 -12.31
CA PRO A 257 -3.46 7.10 -12.66
C PRO A 257 -2.26 6.20 -12.96
N LEU A 258 -2.29 4.89 -12.64
CA LEU A 258 -1.24 3.97 -13.07
C LEU A 258 -1.10 3.95 -14.60
N LEU A 259 -2.20 4.13 -15.32
CA LEU A 259 -2.25 4.08 -16.78
C LEU A 259 -2.28 5.49 -17.40
N THR A 260 -1.32 6.33 -17.04
CA THR A 260 -1.06 7.62 -17.69
C THR A 260 0.33 7.66 -18.31
N GLN A 261 0.61 8.66 -19.15
CA GLN A 261 1.93 8.84 -19.75
C GLN A 261 3.00 9.18 -18.71
N GLU A 262 2.63 9.98 -17.70
CA GLU A 262 3.48 10.47 -16.62
C GLU A 262 3.72 9.42 -15.53
N SER A 263 2.89 8.37 -15.46
CA SER A 263 3.09 7.25 -14.56
C SER A 263 4.41 6.53 -14.84
N PRO A 264 5.26 6.33 -13.82
CA PRO A 264 6.60 5.76 -13.99
C PRO A 264 6.60 4.25 -14.26
N ILE A 265 5.45 3.57 -14.12
CA ILE A 265 5.40 2.13 -14.30
C ILE A 265 5.77 1.73 -15.74
N SER A 266 6.35 0.55 -15.89
CA SER A 266 6.81 0.06 -17.19
C SER A 266 5.66 -0.16 -18.19
N MET A 267 6.00 -0.16 -19.48
CA MET A 267 5.03 -0.46 -20.53
C MET A 267 4.50 -1.89 -20.43
N ALA A 268 5.30 -2.84 -19.94
CA ALA A 268 4.84 -4.20 -19.64
C ALA A 268 3.73 -4.19 -18.57
N TRP A 269 3.90 -3.40 -17.49
CA TRP A 269 2.87 -3.24 -16.47
C TRP A 269 1.62 -2.58 -17.06
N LYS A 270 1.74 -1.46 -17.79
CA LYS A 270 0.59 -0.79 -18.45
C LYS A 270 -0.19 -1.76 -19.35
N LYS A 271 0.51 -2.56 -20.15
CA LYS A 271 -0.11 -3.60 -21.01
C LYS A 271 -0.83 -4.67 -20.19
N LYS A 272 -0.27 -5.09 -19.06
CA LYS A 272 -0.91 -6.08 -18.18
C LYS A 272 -2.20 -5.53 -17.57
N LEU A 273 -2.22 -4.27 -17.15
CA LEU A 273 -3.43 -3.60 -16.63
C LEU A 273 -4.57 -3.59 -17.68
N LEU A 274 -4.25 -3.30 -18.94
CA LEU A 274 -5.21 -3.31 -20.06
C LEU A 274 -5.79 -4.70 -20.36
N GLY A 275 -5.17 -5.77 -19.89
CA GLY A 275 -5.59 -7.15 -20.12
C GLY A 275 -6.32 -7.82 -18.95
N LEU A 276 -6.50 -7.10 -17.84
CA LEU A 276 -7.12 -7.66 -16.63
C LEU A 276 -8.61 -7.94 -16.84
N LYS A 277 -9.07 -9.04 -16.23
CA LYS A 277 -10.48 -9.45 -16.18
C LYS A 277 -11.03 -9.27 -14.78
N ASP A 278 -12.35 -9.24 -14.68
CA ASP A 278 -13.01 -9.26 -13.38
C ASP A 278 -12.58 -10.50 -12.59
N GLY A 279 -12.24 -10.31 -11.32
CA GLY A 279 -11.64 -11.33 -10.45
C GLY A 279 -10.11 -11.51 -10.56
N ASP A 280 -9.41 -10.78 -11.43
CA ASP A 280 -7.94 -10.85 -11.52
C ASP A 280 -7.21 -10.03 -10.43
N VAL A 281 -7.93 -9.34 -9.55
CA VAL A 281 -7.36 -8.67 -8.37
C VAL A 281 -7.83 -9.39 -7.11
N LEU A 282 -6.88 -9.76 -6.25
CA LEU A 282 -7.10 -10.55 -5.04
C LEU A 282 -6.82 -9.74 -3.78
N LEU A 283 -7.82 -9.68 -2.90
CA LEU A 283 -7.66 -9.31 -1.51
C LEU A 283 -7.09 -10.50 -0.73
N ASN A 284 -5.86 -10.38 -0.24
CA ASN A 284 -5.11 -11.47 0.37
C ASN A 284 -4.45 -11.02 1.69
N ARG A 285 -3.86 -11.97 2.44
CA ARG A 285 -3.17 -11.71 3.71
C ARG A 285 -1.71 -12.17 3.70
N PHE A 286 -1.07 -12.18 2.53
CA PHE A 286 0.33 -12.56 2.42
C PHE A 286 1.29 -11.43 2.80
N SER A 287 0.78 -10.20 2.97
CA SER A 287 1.62 -9.04 3.26
C SER A 287 2.42 -9.23 4.56
N PRO A 288 3.72 -8.89 4.58
CA PRO A 288 4.54 -9.02 5.78
C PRO A 288 4.15 -8.07 6.91
N THR A 289 3.27 -7.09 6.66
CA THR A 289 2.69 -6.22 7.69
C THR A 289 1.59 -6.92 8.51
N GLY A 290 1.03 -8.02 7.99
CA GLY A 290 -0.14 -8.71 8.57
C GLY A 290 -1.49 -8.09 8.20
N PHE A 291 -1.50 -6.95 7.49
CA PHE A 291 -2.70 -6.36 6.92
C PHE A 291 -3.16 -7.17 5.70
N TYR A 292 -4.45 -7.02 5.36
CA TYR A 292 -4.92 -7.41 4.05
C TYR A 292 -4.32 -6.49 2.99
N SER A 293 -4.18 -7.01 1.77
CA SER A 293 -3.81 -6.20 0.62
C SER A 293 -4.43 -6.69 -0.68
N SER A 294 -4.75 -5.76 -1.57
CA SER A 294 -5.28 -6.01 -2.92
C SER A 294 -4.17 -5.91 -3.97
N GLY A 295 -3.96 -7.01 -4.71
CA GLY A 295 -2.97 -7.07 -5.79
C GLY A 295 -3.40 -7.96 -6.95
N VAL A 296 -2.79 -7.75 -8.11
CA VAL A 296 -3.06 -8.50 -9.34
C VAL A 296 -2.62 -9.96 -9.17
N LYS A 297 -3.49 -10.87 -9.61
CA LYS A 297 -3.26 -12.31 -9.65
C LYS A 297 -2.34 -12.65 -10.82
N ASN A 298 -1.05 -12.78 -10.53
CA ASN A 298 -0.01 -13.25 -11.44
C ASN A 298 0.66 -14.52 -10.90
N PRO A 299 1.62 -15.13 -11.62
CA PRO A 299 2.36 -16.30 -11.14
C PRO A 299 2.98 -16.13 -9.75
N PHE A 300 3.49 -14.93 -9.41
CA PHE A 300 3.95 -14.63 -8.05
C PHE A 300 2.85 -14.82 -7.00
N MET A 301 1.68 -14.21 -7.20
CA MET A 301 0.55 -14.37 -6.27
C MET A 301 0.05 -15.82 -6.20
N GLN A 302 0.01 -16.51 -7.33
CA GLN A 302 -0.36 -17.93 -7.38
C GLN A 302 0.63 -18.82 -6.61
N GLU A 303 1.93 -18.51 -6.66
CA GLU A 303 2.95 -19.21 -5.88
C GLU A 303 2.72 -19.02 -4.38
N LEU A 304 2.44 -17.78 -3.92
CA LEU A 304 2.12 -17.49 -2.51
C LEU A 304 0.88 -18.27 -2.03
N MET A 305 -0.17 -18.33 -2.86
CA MET A 305 -1.38 -19.10 -2.58
C MET A 305 -1.06 -20.59 -2.46
N ALA A 306 -0.46 -21.18 -3.50
CA ALA A 306 -0.17 -22.60 -3.55
C ALA A 306 0.79 -23.03 -2.41
N ARG A 307 1.74 -22.15 -2.05
CA ARG A 307 2.64 -22.34 -0.91
C ARG A 307 1.89 -22.36 0.42
N SER A 308 0.89 -21.51 0.58
CA SER A 308 0.05 -21.49 1.77
C SER A 308 -0.90 -22.69 1.85
N ASP A 309 -1.33 -23.22 0.70
CA ASP A 309 -2.17 -24.42 0.62
C ASP A 309 -1.40 -25.70 0.94
N ARG A 310 -0.11 -25.76 0.61
CA ARG A 310 0.81 -26.86 0.97
C ARG A 310 1.26 -26.77 2.43
N GLN A 311 0.32 -26.65 3.35
CA GLN A 311 0.55 -26.46 4.78
C GLN A 311 -0.09 -27.57 5.62
N VAL A 312 0.63 -28.04 6.65
CA VAL A 312 0.11 -28.96 7.68
C VAL A 312 0.46 -28.49 9.09
N ALA A 313 -0.39 -28.81 10.06
CA ALA A 313 -0.08 -28.60 11.48
C ALA A 313 0.93 -29.65 11.96
N TYR A 314 1.81 -29.30 12.88
CA TYR A 314 2.79 -30.25 13.42
C TYR A 314 2.99 -30.10 14.93
N MET A 315 3.37 -31.20 15.57
CA MET A 315 3.84 -31.22 16.95
C MET A 315 5.33 -31.60 17.01
N PRO A 316 6.11 -31.03 17.95
CA PRO A 316 7.52 -31.42 18.15
C PRO A 316 7.68 -32.79 18.82
N LYS A 317 6.61 -33.32 19.42
CA LYS A 317 6.53 -34.62 20.08
C LYS A 317 5.16 -35.24 19.80
N PRO A 318 4.99 -36.57 19.95
CA PRO A 318 3.69 -37.19 19.77
C PRO A 318 2.66 -36.63 20.76
N VAL A 319 1.52 -36.12 20.27
CA VAL A 319 0.42 -35.61 21.11
C VAL A 319 -0.92 -35.89 20.43
N GLY A 320 -1.79 -36.66 21.08
CA GLY A 320 -3.11 -37.00 20.55
C GLY A 320 -3.00 -37.67 19.18
N GLU A 321 -3.75 -37.17 18.20
CA GLU A 321 -3.73 -37.66 16.81
C GLU A 321 -2.44 -37.32 16.05
N HIS A 322 -1.62 -36.39 16.56
CA HIS A 322 -0.31 -36.06 15.98
C HIS A 322 0.73 -37.07 16.47
N ALA A 323 0.66 -38.30 15.97
CA ALA A 323 1.54 -39.41 16.34
C ALA A 323 2.36 -39.94 15.16
N ALA A 324 2.00 -39.56 13.92
CA ALA A 324 2.67 -40.05 12.73
C ALA A 324 3.97 -39.27 12.51
N GLU A 325 5.11 -39.95 12.64
CA GLU A 325 6.43 -39.34 12.47
C GLU A 325 6.67 -38.96 11.01
N PHE A 326 7.21 -37.76 10.80
CA PHE A 326 7.58 -37.25 9.49
C PHE A 326 8.92 -36.51 9.57
N PRO A 327 9.95 -36.90 8.79
CA PRO A 327 11.25 -36.24 8.82
C PRO A 327 11.21 -34.90 8.07
N ILE A 328 11.80 -33.85 8.64
CA ILE A 328 11.90 -32.55 7.97
C ILE A 328 13.33 -32.01 7.91
N GLY A 329 13.60 -31.34 6.79
CA GLY A 329 14.86 -30.67 6.50
C GLY A 329 16.03 -31.63 6.26
N PRO A 330 17.22 -31.09 5.96
CA PRO A 330 18.38 -31.89 5.54
C PRO A 330 18.87 -32.91 6.59
N ARG A 331 18.58 -32.65 7.87
CA ARG A 331 18.99 -33.50 9.00
C ARG A 331 17.91 -34.50 9.41
N GLY A 332 16.79 -34.58 8.69
CA GLY A 332 15.69 -35.51 8.99
C GLY A 332 15.13 -35.37 10.40
N ARG A 333 15.03 -34.14 10.93
CA ARG A 333 14.53 -33.94 12.30
C ARG A 333 13.06 -34.37 12.35
N PRO A 334 12.64 -35.23 13.28
CA PRO A 334 11.26 -35.69 13.32
C PRO A 334 10.32 -34.57 13.76
N VAL A 335 9.16 -34.51 13.10
CA VAL A 335 7.95 -33.85 13.57
C VAL A 335 6.80 -34.84 13.52
N TYR A 336 5.72 -34.54 14.23
CA TYR A 336 4.58 -35.43 14.33
C TYR A 336 3.34 -34.77 13.74
N LEU A 337 2.75 -35.45 12.77
CA LEU A 337 1.57 -35.03 12.01
C LEU A 337 0.40 -35.96 12.33
N THR A 338 -0.81 -35.56 11.96
CA THR A 338 -1.90 -36.55 11.82
C THR A 338 -1.59 -37.48 10.65
N GLU A 339 -2.16 -38.68 10.63
CA GLU A 339 -1.90 -39.62 9.53
C GLU A 339 -2.37 -39.06 8.17
N THR A 340 -3.51 -38.34 8.15
CA THR A 340 -3.99 -37.63 6.97
C THR A 340 -2.98 -36.58 6.49
N ASP A 341 -2.43 -35.79 7.40
CA ASP A 341 -1.45 -34.75 7.07
C ASP A 341 -0.12 -35.34 6.62
N ARG A 342 0.29 -36.48 7.19
CA ARG A 342 1.47 -37.23 6.74
C ARG A 342 1.32 -37.67 5.29
N GLN A 343 0.17 -38.20 4.90
CA GLN A 343 -0.10 -38.61 3.53
C GLN A 343 -0.11 -37.42 2.55
N ARG A 344 -0.72 -36.29 2.95
CA ARG A 344 -0.68 -35.04 2.16
C ARG A 344 0.75 -34.53 1.98
N ALA A 345 1.51 -34.44 3.08
CA ALA A 345 2.90 -34.02 3.07
C ALA A 345 3.77 -34.93 2.18
N GLN A 346 3.61 -36.25 2.30
CA GLN A 346 4.31 -37.21 1.45
C GLN A 346 3.97 -37.01 -0.03
N SER A 347 2.70 -36.81 -0.37
CA SER A 347 2.29 -36.54 -1.76
C SER A 347 2.96 -35.29 -2.33
N TRP A 348 3.14 -34.23 -1.53
CA TRP A 348 3.88 -33.04 -1.98
C TRP A 348 5.38 -33.29 -2.12
N VAL A 349 5.98 -34.07 -1.23
CA VAL A 349 7.38 -34.51 -1.34
C VAL A 349 7.59 -35.29 -2.64
N ASP A 350 6.70 -36.20 -2.97
CA ASP A 350 6.74 -37.00 -4.22
C ASP A 350 6.59 -36.11 -5.47
N GLN A 351 5.93 -34.95 -5.35
CA GLN A 351 5.81 -33.92 -6.38
C GLN A 351 7.02 -32.95 -6.46
N GLY A 352 8.05 -33.15 -5.62
CA GLY A 352 9.27 -32.33 -5.62
C GLY A 352 9.28 -31.17 -4.61
N PHE A 353 8.24 -31.01 -3.78
CA PHE A 353 8.20 -30.01 -2.70
C PHE A 353 8.85 -30.57 -1.43
N THR A 354 10.16 -30.85 -1.50
CA THR A 354 10.88 -31.60 -0.48
C THR A 354 11.39 -30.75 0.70
N ALA A 355 11.34 -29.42 0.60
CA ALA A 355 11.81 -28.52 1.64
C ALA A 355 10.66 -28.07 2.56
N GLY A 356 10.69 -28.53 3.81
CA GLY A 356 9.74 -28.13 4.85
C GLY A 356 10.20 -26.90 5.63
N LEU A 357 9.42 -25.81 5.60
CA LEU A 357 9.70 -24.57 6.32
C LEU A 357 8.66 -24.35 7.43
N LYS A 358 9.14 -24.14 8.67
CA LYS A 358 8.27 -23.89 9.83
C LYS A 358 7.71 -22.47 9.80
N THR A 359 6.45 -22.33 10.17
CA THR A 359 5.78 -21.03 10.31
C THR A 359 5.69 -20.61 11.79
N PRO A 360 5.23 -19.37 12.08
CA PRO A 360 4.92 -18.94 13.44
C PRO A 360 3.74 -19.68 14.08
N ASP A 361 2.85 -20.29 13.29
CA ASP A 361 1.57 -20.85 13.76
C ASP A 361 1.64 -22.35 14.06
N SER A 362 2.85 -22.87 14.34
CA SER A 362 3.08 -24.32 14.53
C SER A 362 2.63 -25.16 13.33
N THR A 363 2.79 -24.61 12.12
CA THR A 363 2.60 -25.32 10.86
C THR A 363 3.90 -25.43 10.08
N ILE A 364 3.90 -26.29 9.06
CA ILE A 364 4.99 -26.46 8.10
C ILE A 364 4.40 -26.27 6.71
N ILE A 365 5.08 -25.47 5.89
CA ILE A 365 4.83 -25.39 4.46
C ILE A 365 5.86 -26.21 3.67
N PHE A 366 5.44 -26.74 2.53
CA PHE A 366 6.29 -27.51 1.64
C PHE A 366 6.57 -26.75 0.33
N VAL A 367 7.84 -26.54 0.02
CA VAL A 367 8.32 -25.83 -1.17
C VAL A 367 9.45 -26.59 -1.86
N THR A 368 9.83 -26.18 -3.06
CA THR A 368 11.04 -26.72 -3.71
C THR A 368 12.30 -26.25 -2.99
N PRO A 369 13.43 -26.99 -3.08
CA PRO A 369 14.71 -26.56 -2.51
C PRO A 369 15.12 -25.15 -2.93
N ASP A 370 15.05 -24.82 -4.23
CA ASP A 370 15.40 -23.50 -4.76
C ASP A 370 14.53 -22.39 -4.16
N LYS A 371 13.23 -22.65 -3.95
CA LYS A 371 12.33 -21.70 -3.32
C LYS A 371 12.66 -21.51 -1.84
N ALA A 372 13.02 -22.57 -1.12
CA ALA A 372 13.47 -22.46 0.27
C ALA A 372 14.75 -21.64 0.39
N GLU A 373 15.70 -21.84 -0.51
CA GLU A 373 16.92 -21.03 -0.59
C GLU A 373 16.61 -19.56 -0.88
N GLN A 374 15.76 -19.28 -1.89
CA GLN A 374 15.33 -17.92 -2.20
C GLN A 374 14.68 -17.22 -0.99
N ILE A 375 13.76 -17.91 -0.30
CA ILE A 375 13.08 -17.35 0.89
C ILE A 375 14.12 -17.02 1.98
N LEU A 376 15.05 -17.93 2.25
CA LEU A 376 16.06 -17.73 3.28
C LEU A 376 16.98 -16.56 2.93
N THR A 377 17.45 -16.47 1.69
CA THR A 377 18.26 -15.35 1.21
C THR A 377 17.52 -14.03 1.38
N ASP A 378 16.26 -13.96 0.96
CA ASP A 378 15.45 -12.75 1.08
C ASP A 378 15.20 -12.33 2.55
N GLN A 379 15.17 -13.30 3.48
CA GLN A 379 15.06 -13.02 4.92
C GLN A 379 16.39 -12.51 5.52
N ILE A 380 17.53 -13.03 5.03
CA ILE A 380 18.87 -12.60 5.46
C ILE A 380 19.15 -11.17 4.98
N ASP A 381 18.78 -10.88 3.73
CA ASP A 381 19.04 -9.60 3.04
C ASP A 381 18.08 -8.48 3.47
N CYS A 382 17.20 -8.74 4.43
CA CYS A 382 16.28 -7.76 4.99
C CYS A 382 16.99 -6.44 5.32
N MET A 383 16.47 -5.33 4.77
CA MET A 383 16.91 -3.95 5.02
C MET A 383 16.00 -3.17 5.99
N GLY A 384 15.01 -3.82 6.59
CA GLY A 384 14.16 -3.18 7.60
C GLY A 384 13.20 -2.13 7.04
N CYS A 385 12.62 -2.37 5.85
CA CYS A 385 11.67 -1.45 5.21
C CYS A 385 10.33 -1.26 5.96
N LEU A 386 10.03 -2.11 6.93
CA LEU A 386 8.85 -2.04 7.80
C LEU A 386 9.29 -1.87 9.25
N SER A 387 8.44 -1.21 10.05
CA SER A 387 8.58 -1.09 11.50
C SER A 387 8.65 -2.46 12.18
N ALA A 388 7.85 -3.41 11.69
CA ALA A 388 7.83 -4.82 12.06
C ALA A 388 7.48 -5.66 10.83
N CYS A 389 8.24 -6.74 10.59
CA CYS A 389 8.10 -7.57 9.40
C CYS A 389 7.90 -9.04 9.78
N GLN A 390 6.74 -9.60 9.44
CA GLN A 390 6.44 -11.02 9.66
C GLN A 390 7.33 -11.92 8.79
N PHE A 391 7.66 -11.50 7.56
CA PHE A 391 8.47 -12.31 6.65
C PHE A 391 9.90 -12.52 7.15
N SER A 392 10.57 -11.47 7.61
CA SER A 392 11.99 -11.54 8.00
C SER A 392 12.23 -11.66 9.49
N ASN A 393 11.18 -11.51 10.31
CA ASN A 393 11.15 -11.31 11.77
C ASN A 393 11.70 -9.98 12.29
N TRP A 394 12.08 -9.05 11.41
CA TRP A 394 12.64 -7.75 11.78
C TRP A 394 11.67 -6.89 12.60
N SER A 395 12.22 -6.13 13.55
CA SER A 395 11.55 -5.02 14.23
C SER A 395 12.53 -3.86 14.36
N GLN A 396 12.12 -2.63 14.02
CA GLN A 396 12.91 -1.43 14.28
C GLN A 396 12.97 -1.10 15.78
N HIS A 397 12.00 -1.62 16.54
CA HIS A 397 11.92 -1.46 18.00
C HIS A 397 12.61 -2.61 18.73
N GLY A 398 13.03 -2.35 19.98
CA GLY A 398 13.58 -3.38 20.85
C GLY A 398 14.95 -3.89 20.38
N ASP A 399 15.12 -5.22 20.39
CA ASP A 399 16.36 -5.92 20.10
C ASP A 399 16.57 -6.21 18.59
N GLY A 400 15.73 -5.67 17.71
CA GLY A 400 15.81 -5.93 16.27
C GLY A 400 14.92 -7.09 15.78
N SER A 401 14.10 -7.67 16.67
CA SER A 401 13.26 -8.84 16.40
C SER A 401 11.82 -8.62 16.87
N THR A 402 10.86 -9.20 16.15
CA THR A 402 9.46 -9.29 16.58
C THR A 402 9.25 -10.31 17.71
N GLY A 403 10.28 -11.08 18.09
CA GLY A 403 10.18 -12.21 19.01
C GLY A 403 9.46 -13.43 18.42
N LYS A 404 8.97 -13.34 17.18
CA LYS A 404 8.32 -14.43 16.45
C LYS A 404 9.29 -15.02 15.42
N LYS A 405 8.96 -16.22 14.95
CA LYS A 405 9.64 -16.80 13.79
C LYS A 405 9.33 -15.96 12.55
N ALA A 406 10.27 -15.97 11.61
CA ALA A 406 10.02 -15.51 10.26
C ALA A 406 8.91 -16.36 9.62
N ASP A 407 8.00 -15.73 8.88
CA ASP A 407 6.88 -16.38 8.22
C ASP A 407 7.18 -16.62 6.73
N PRO A 408 7.56 -17.84 6.33
CA PRO A 408 7.91 -18.15 4.95
C PRO A 408 6.69 -18.19 4.02
N ARG A 409 5.46 -18.00 4.54
CA ARG A 409 4.25 -17.81 3.73
C ARG A 409 4.17 -16.41 3.13
N SER A 410 4.86 -15.45 3.74
CA SER A 410 4.95 -14.06 3.28
C SER A 410 6.14 -13.84 2.34
N TYR A 411 6.48 -12.59 2.04
CA TYR A 411 7.53 -12.22 1.08
C TYR A 411 8.18 -10.88 1.44
N CYS A 412 9.34 -10.60 0.85
CA CYS A 412 10.00 -9.30 1.01
C CYS A 412 9.31 -8.24 0.14
N ILE A 413 8.39 -7.45 0.73
CA ILE A 413 7.57 -6.48 -0.02
C ILE A 413 8.38 -5.40 -0.73
N GLN A 414 9.45 -4.88 -0.10
CA GLN A 414 10.29 -3.86 -0.74
C GLN A 414 10.98 -4.42 -1.98
N LYS A 415 11.56 -5.64 -1.89
CA LYS A 415 12.27 -6.27 -3.01
C LYS A 415 11.38 -6.38 -4.23
N THR A 416 10.19 -6.94 -4.05
CA THR A 416 9.30 -7.18 -5.19
C THR A 416 8.73 -5.88 -5.76
N LEU A 417 8.39 -4.90 -4.92
CA LEU A 417 7.87 -3.63 -5.40
C LEU A 417 8.97 -2.83 -6.11
N GLN A 418 10.20 -2.83 -5.60
CA GLN A 418 11.35 -2.21 -6.28
C GLN A 418 11.60 -2.88 -7.64
N ALA A 419 11.53 -4.21 -7.71
CA ALA A 419 11.72 -4.94 -8.95
C ALA A 419 10.64 -4.62 -10.00
N VAL A 420 9.36 -4.59 -9.65
CA VAL A 420 8.29 -4.28 -10.62
C VAL A 420 8.30 -2.81 -11.06
N SER A 421 8.69 -1.88 -10.18
CA SER A 421 8.77 -0.46 -10.52
C SER A 421 9.92 -0.14 -11.47
N HIS A 422 10.97 -0.99 -11.50
CA HIS A 422 12.20 -0.74 -12.26
C HIS A 422 12.51 -1.81 -13.31
N SER A 423 11.54 -2.65 -13.66
CA SER A 423 11.70 -3.68 -14.70
C SER A 423 10.39 -3.96 -15.43
N ASP A 424 10.47 -4.81 -16.46
CA ASP A 424 9.31 -5.33 -17.17
C ASP A 424 8.74 -6.63 -16.54
N ASP A 425 9.33 -7.14 -15.44
CA ASP A 425 8.89 -8.37 -14.78
C ASP A 425 7.62 -8.16 -13.97
N CYS A 426 6.48 -8.34 -14.64
CA CYS A 426 5.16 -8.27 -14.05
C CYS A 426 4.60 -9.65 -13.65
N GLU A 427 5.34 -10.74 -13.90
CA GLU A 427 4.89 -12.09 -13.61
C GLU A 427 5.37 -12.57 -12.24
N ASN A 428 6.59 -12.21 -11.85
CA ASN A 428 7.23 -12.72 -10.64
C ASN A 428 7.32 -11.67 -9.50
N GLN A 429 6.57 -10.58 -9.60
CA GLN A 429 6.59 -9.48 -8.64
C GLN A 429 5.17 -9.10 -8.19
N LEU A 430 5.03 -8.52 -6.99
CA LEU A 430 3.79 -7.93 -6.50
C LEU A 430 3.39 -6.73 -7.36
N MET A 431 2.14 -6.72 -7.82
CA MET A 431 1.52 -5.58 -8.50
C MET A 431 0.28 -5.16 -7.73
N PHE A 432 0.31 -4.03 -7.04
CA PHE A 432 -0.87 -3.52 -6.37
C PHE A 432 -1.85 -2.86 -7.35
N ALA A 433 -3.13 -3.16 -7.18
CA ALA A 433 -4.23 -2.55 -7.92
C ALA A 433 -5.52 -2.70 -7.10
N GLY A 434 -6.47 -1.76 -7.27
CA GLY A 434 -7.80 -1.87 -6.70
C GLY A 434 -8.68 -2.81 -7.53
N HIS A 435 -9.77 -3.28 -6.95
CA HIS A 435 -10.59 -4.33 -7.55
C HIS A 435 -11.22 -3.95 -8.90
N ASN A 436 -11.43 -2.66 -9.16
CA ASN A 436 -11.95 -2.17 -10.43
C ASN A 436 -10.90 -2.06 -11.55
N ALA A 437 -9.67 -2.56 -11.37
CA ALA A 437 -8.62 -2.52 -12.38
C ALA A 437 -8.99 -3.25 -13.68
N TYR A 438 -9.86 -4.26 -13.64
CA TYR A 438 -10.38 -4.93 -14.83
C TYR A 438 -11.06 -3.97 -15.82
N ARG A 439 -11.55 -2.83 -15.32
CA ARG A 439 -12.23 -1.83 -16.14
C ARG A 439 -11.30 -1.15 -17.13
N PHE A 440 -9.98 -1.23 -16.97
CA PHE A 440 -9.04 -0.81 -18.02
C PHE A 440 -9.28 -1.55 -19.33
N ALA A 441 -9.67 -2.83 -19.28
CA ALA A 441 -9.94 -3.63 -20.47
C ALA A 441 -11.30 -3.31 -21.13
N SER A 442 -12.28 -2.86 -20.34
CA SER A 442 -13.67 -2.67 -20.79
C SER A 442 -14.07 -1.22 -21.03
N ASP A 443 -13.38 -0.26 -20.41
CA ASP A 443 -13.71 1.16 -20.54
C ASP A 443 -13.27 1.68 -21.94
N PRO A 444 -14.22 2.19 -22.76
CA PRO A 444 -13.91 2.68 -24.10
C PRO A 444 -12.85 3.77 -24.15
N TYR A 445 -12.58 4.46 -23.03
CA TYR A 445 -11.54 5.47 -22.97
C TYR A 445 -10.15 4.90 -23.24
N TYR A 446 -9.89 3.65 -22.85
CA TYR A 446 -8.60 2.97 -23.05
C TYR A 446 -8.56 2.07 -24.29
N LYS A 447 -9.58 2.16 -25.15
CA LYS A 447 -9.69 1.35 -26.36
C LYS A 447 -8.44 1.51 -27.23
N ASP A 448 -8.10 0.44 -27.94
CA ASP A 448 -6.95 0.39 -28.85
C ASP A 448 -5.59 0.66 -28.15
N GLY A 449 -5.55 0.49 -26.81
CA GLY A 449 -4.36 0.69 -26.00
C GLY A 449 -4.04 2.16 -25.73
N PHE A 450 -5.02 3.07 -25.84
CA PHE A 450 -4.82 4.47 -25.54
C PHE A 450 -4.38 4.69 -24.09
N ILE A 451 -3.26 5.40 -23.91
CA ILE A 451 -2.73 5.82 -22.61
C ILE A 451 -2.82 7.34 -22.54
N PRO A 452 -3.76 7.90 -21.74
CA PRO A 452 -3.95 9.34 -21.63
C PRO A 452 -2.78 10.01 -20.91
N THR A 453 -2.61 11.31 -21.12
CA THR A 453 -1.88 12.15 -20.15
C THR A 453 -2.70 12.29 -18.87
N VAL A 454 -2.07 12.70 -17.77
CA VAL A 454 -2.78 13.00 -16.53
C VAL A 454 -3.84 14.08 -16.74
N GLN A 455 -3.52 15.13 -17.51
CA GLN A 455 -4.49 16.19 -17.86
C GLN A 455 -5.75 15.60 -18.52
N GLN A 456 -5.57 14.77 -19.56
CA GLN A 456 -6.68 14.13 -20.26
C GLN A 456 -7.51 13.23 -19.33
N LEU A 457 -6.85 12.48 -18.44
CA LEU A 457 -7.55 11.65 -17.45
C LEU A 457 -8.37 12.49 -16.45
N VAL A 458 -7.81 13.57 -15.92
CA VAL A 458 -8.50 14.46 -14.97
C VAL A 458 -9.70 15.15 -15.65
N GLU A 459 -9.52 15.64 -16.87
CA GLU A 459 -10.62 16.20 -17.67
C GLU A 459 -11.73 15.17 -17.91
N ARG A 460 -11.35 13.93 -18.23
CA ARG A 460 -12.31 12.82 -18.42
C ARG A 460 -13.10 12.54 -17.13
N ILE A 461 -12.40 12.45 -15.99
CA ILE A 461 -13.03 12.27 -14.67
C ILE A 461 -14.01 13.40 -14.37
N ALA A 462 -13.65 14.65 -14.68
CA ALA A 462 -14.51 15.81 -14.47
C ALA A 462 -15.79 15.80 -15.31
N THR A 463 -15.85 15.03 -16.39
CA THR A 463 -17.11 14.78 -17.15
C THR A 463 -18.01 13.72 -16.52
N GLY A 464 -17.49 12.94 -15.56
CA GLY A 464 -18.21 11.86 -14.90
C GLY A 464 -17.71 10.45 -15.23
N TYR A 465 -16.66 10.31 -16.05
CA TYR A 465 -16.25 9.04 -16.68
C TYR A 465 -14.74 8.78 -16.63
#